data_AF-A0A820FNS1-F1
#
_entry.id   AF-A0A820FNS1-F1
#
_cell.length_a   1.000
_cell.length_b   1.000
_cell.length_c   1.000
_cell.angle_alpha   90.00
_cell.angle_beta   90.00
_cell.angle_gamma   90.00
#
_symmetry.space_group_name_H-M   'P 1'
#
loop_
_entity.id
_entity.type
_entity.pdbx_description
1 polymer ?
#
loop_
_entity_poly.entity_id
_entity_poly.type
_entity_poly.pdbx_seq_one_letter_code
_entity_poly.pdbx_strand_id
1 'polypeptide(L)' 'MLSTVECYNAWSNTYDSDGNILQLLDNDAFNEIVQPYLNDNYQNSTIPICCELGCGTGRNTIKILNAGWST' A
#
# COMPACT_ATOMS: atom_id res chain seq x y z
N MET A 1 11.12 1.57 30.94
CA MET A 1 11.32 1.82 29.49
C MET A 1 10.63 0.67 28.78
N LEU A 2 9.72 0.95 27.85
CA LEU A 2 9.07 -0.11 27.07
C LEU A 2 10.09 -0.65 26.05
N SER A 3 10.10 -1.97 25.86
CA SER A 3 10.83 -2.63 24.78
C SER A 3 10.20 -2.29 23.42
N THR A 4 10.95 -2.51 22.34
CA THR A 4 10.43 -2.37 20.97
C THR A 4 9.15 -3.18 20.76
N VAL A 5 9.09 -4.41 21.31
CA VAL A 5 7.92 -5.29 21.20
C VAL A 5 6.72 -4.71 21.95
N GLU A 6 6.94 -4.17 23.16
CA GLU A 6 5.85 -3.57 23.92
C GLU A 6 5.32 -2.29 23.27
N CYS A 7 6.20 -1.46 22.71
CA CYS A 7 5.79 -0.29 21.93
C CYS A 7 4.98 -0.71 20.68
N TYR A 8 5.43 -1.75 19.96
CA TYR A 8 4.73 -2.28 18.80
C TYR A 8 3.33 -2.78 19.18
N ASN A 9 3.23 -3.63 20.20
CA ASN A 9 1.97 -4.21 20.67
C ASN A 9 1.00 -3.15 21.21
N ALA A 10 1.51 -2.08 21.84
CA ALA A 10 0.68 -1.00 22.32
C ALA A 10 0.07 -0.18 21.17
N TRP A 11 0.78 -0.08 20.03
CA TRP A 11 0.36 0.72 18.89
C TRP A 11 -0.37 -0.09 17.82
N SER A 12 -0.19 -1.41 17.76
CA SER A 12 -0.74 -2.29 16.70
C SER A 12 -2.24 -2.12 16.50
N ASN A 13 -3.02 -2.04 17.59
CA ASN A 13 -4.47 -1.80 17.50
C ASN A 13 -4.84 -0.52 16.74
N THR A 14 -3.96 0.48 16.70
CA THR A 14 -4.17 1.75 15.99
C THR A 14 -3.91 1.64 14.49
N TYR A 15 -2.92 0.85 14.03
CA TYR A 15 -2.54 0.81 12.61
C TYR A 15 -2.86 -0.51 11.89
N ASP A 16 -3.04 -1.61 12.62
CA ASP A 16 -3.44 -2.93 12.08
C ASP A 16 -4.97 -3.10 11.98
N SER A 17 -5.74 -2.05 12.28
CA SER A 17 -7.20 -2.02 12.14
C SER A 17 -7.64 -1.21 10.93
N ASP A 18 -8.71 -1.66 10.26
CA ASP A 18 -9.27 -0.96 9.11
C ASP A 18 -9.94 0.36 9.48
N GLY A 19 -9.83 1.34 8.57
CA GLY A 19 -10.43 2.67 8.73
C GLY A 19 -9.66 3.62 9.63
N ASN A 20 -8.43 3.28 10.03
CA ASN A 20 -7.60 4.21 10.78
C ASN A 20 -7.08 5.38 9.91
N ILE A 21 -6.67 6.47 10.55
CA ILE A 21 -6.23 7.69 9.86
C ILE A 21 -4.99 7.47 8.96
N LEU A 22 -4.11 6.53 9.32
CA LEU A 22 -2.93 6.22 8.51
C LEU A 22 -3.33 5.54 7.21
N GLN A 23 -4.39 4.73 7.21
CA GLN A 23 -4.95 4.15 5.99
C GLN A 23 -5.48 5.20 5.03
N LEU A 24 -6.13 6.25 5.55
CA LEU A 24 -6.65 7.36 4.74
C LEU A 24 -5.50 8.16 4.12
N LEU A 25 -4.50 8.52 4.93
CA LEU A 25 -3.30 9.23 4.45
C LEU A 25 -2.54 8.41 3.40
N ASP A 26 -2.34 7.11 3.63
CA ASP A 26 -1.70 6.21 2.68
C ASP A 26 -2.51 6.09 1.38
N ASN A 27 -3.84 6.03 1.48
CA ASN A 27 -4.70 5.99 0.30
C ASN A 27 -4.58 7.25 -0.56
N ASP A 28 -4.53 8.42 0.07
CA ASP A 28 -4.37 9.70 -0.63
C ASP A 28 -2.97 9.80 -1.26
N ALA A 29 -1.92 9.45 -0.52
CA ALA A 29 -0.55 9.43 -1.04
C ALA A 29 -0.38 8.44 -2.20
N PHE A 30 -1.01 7.27 -2.14
CA PHE A 30 -0.99 6.30 -3.23
C PHE A 30 -1.62 6.88 -4.51
N ASN A 31 -2.75 7.57 -4.37
CA ASN A 31 -3.47 8.15 -5.51
C ASN A 31 -2.73 9.35 -6.12
N GLU A 32 -2.04 10.14 -5.29
CA GLU A 32 -1.28 11.31 -5.75
C GLU A 32 0.07 10.95 -6.38
N ILE A 33 0.71 9.87 -5.91
CA ILE A 33 2.08 9.53 -6.31
C ILE A 33 2.10 8.25 -7.13
N VAL A 34 1.72 7.12 -6.53
CA VAL A 34 1.94 5.80 -7.12
C VAL A 34 1.06 5.58 -8.36
N GLN A 35 -0.23 5.91 -8.27
CA GLN A 35 -1.18 5.69 -9.35
C GLN A 35 -0.79 6.42 -10.66
N PRO A 36 -0.39 7.71 -10.66
CA PRO A 36 0.16 8.37 -11.84
C PRO A 36 1.38 7.65 -12.44
N TYR A 37 2.35 7.26 -11.60
CA TYR A 37 3.53 6.52 -12.07
C TYR A 37 3.15 5.18 -12.73
N LEU A 38 2.20 4.44 -12.17
CA LEU A 38 1.76 3.17 -12.75
C LEU A 38 1.06 3.37 -14.09
N ASN A 39 0.27 4.44 -14.23
CA ASN A 39 -0.46 4.77 -15.46
C ASN A 39 0.49 5.23 -16.58
N ASP A 40 1.49 6.05 -16.25
CA ASP A 40 2.45 6.60 -17.24
C ASP A 40 3.36 5.52 -17.84
N ASN A 41 3.65 4.46 -17.08
CA ASN A 41 4.51 3.37 -17.53
C ASN A 41 3.75 2.24 -18.28
N TYR A 42 2.43 2.33 -18.40
CA TYR A 42 1.57 1.32 -19.04
C TYR A 42 1.53 1.43 -20.58
N GLN A 43 2.65 1.80 -21.22
CA GLN A 43 2.71 2.08 -22.65
C GLN A 43 3.19 0.89 -23.50
N ASN A 44 3.61 -0.23 -22.88
CA ASN A 44 4.17 -1.37 -23.59
C ASN A 44 3.24 -2.59 -23.53
N SER A 45 3.13 -3.33 -24.63
CA SER A 45 2.26 -4.50 -24.83
C SER A 45 2.57 -5.73 -23.94
N THR A 46 3.36 -5.56 -22.88
CA THR A 46 3.74 -6.59 -21.91
C THR A 46 3.19 -6.21 -20.55
N ILE A 47 2.51 -7.14 -19.88
CA ILE A 47 2.00 -6.95 -18.52
C ILE A 47 3.18 -6.73 -17.57
N PRO A 48 3.30 -5.57 -16.90
CA PRO A 48 4.40 -5.29 -15.99
C PRO A 48 4.22 -6.03 -14.65
N ILE A 49 5.33 -6.39 -14.02
CA ILE A 49 5.36 -7.09 -12.71
C ILE A 49 5.69 -6.08 -11.60
N CYS A 50 4.92 -6.08 -10.53
CA CYS A 50 5.09 -5.23 -9.34
C CYS A 50 5.35 -6.08 -8.10
N CYS A 51 6.39 -5.74 -7.32
CA CYS A 51 6.62 -6.31 -6.00
C CYS A 51 6.30 -5.26 -4.93
N GLU A 52 5.25 -5.50 -4.14
CA GLU A 52 4.83 -4.61 -3.06
C GLU A 52 5.45 -5.05 -1.73
N LEU A 53 6.33 -4.22 -1.18
CA LEU A 53 6.98 -4.49 0.11
C LEU A 53 6.12 -3.92 1.25
N GLY A 54 5.60 -4.80 2.10
CA GLY A 54 4.73 -4.39 3.21
C GLY A 54 3.31 -4.03 2.77
N CYS A 55 2.66 -4.90 1.99
CA CYS A 55 1.31 -4.66 1.45
C CYS A 55 0.18 -4.63 2.50
N GLY A 56 0.47 -4.94 3.77
CA GLY A 56 -0.51 -4.92 4.85
C GLY A 56 -1.75 -5.76 4.54
N THR A 57 -2.91 -5.11 4.46
CA THR A 57 -4.20 -5.73 4.12
C THR A 57 -4.44 -5.89 2.60
N GLY A 58 -3.46 -5.56 1.75
CA GLY A 58 -3.54 -5.68 0.29
C GLY A 58 -4.40 -4.63 -0.42
N ARG A 59 -4.79 -3.55 0.26
CA ARG A 59 -5.69 -2.51 -0.31
C ARG A 59 -5.08 -1.83 -1.53
N ASN A 60 -3.78 -1.55 -1.50
CA ASN A 60 -3.06 -0.97 -2.64
C ASN A 60 -2.72 -2.02 -3.69
N THR A 61 -2.44 -3.27 -3.30
CA THR A 61 -2.29 -4.42 -4.22
C THR A 61 -3.48 -4.53 -5.18
N ILE A 62 -4.71 -4.40 -4.68
CA ILE A 62 -5.92 -4.44 -5.52
C ILE A 62 -5.93 -3.31 -6.55
N LYS A 63 -5.50 -2.10 -6.18
CA LYS A 63 -5.42 -0.96 -7.11
C LYS A 63 -4.37 -1.20 -8.19
N ILE A 64 -3.22 -1.78 -7.83
CA ILE A 64 -2.15 -2.15 -8.77
C ILE A 64 -2.66 -3.18 -9.78
N LEU A 65 -3.31 -4.25 -9.31
CA LEU A 65 -3.91 -5.27 -10.17
C LEU A 65 -4.99 -4.69 -11.10
N ASN A 66 -5.86 -3.80 -10.59
CA ASN A 66 -6.87 -3.11 -11.38
C ASN A 66 -6.28 -2.14 -12.41
N ALA A 67 -5.05 -1.64 -12.17
CA ALA A 67 -4.28 -0.86 -13.14
C ALA A 67 -3.61 -1.73 -14.22
N GLY A 68 -3.84 -3.05 -14.21
CA GLY A 68 -3.37 -3.98 -15.24
C GLY A 68 -1.96 -4.53 -15.01
N TRP A 69 -1.43 -4.38 -13.80
CA TRP A 69 -0.15 -4.97 -13.39
C TRP A 69 -0.33 -6.39 -12.84
N SER A 70 0.71 -7.21 -12.94
CA SER A 70 0.81 -8.49 -12.24
C SER A 70 1.59 -8.31 -10.94
N THR A 71 1.26 -9.10 -9.92
CA THR A 71 2.02 -9.22 -8.66
C THR A 71 2.83 -10.49 -8.62
#